data_AF-A0A5C6YNA1-F1
#
_entry.id   AF-A0A5C6YNA1-F1
#
_cell.length_a   1.000
_cell.length_b   1.000
_cell.length_c   1.000
_cell.angle_alpha   90.00
_cell.angle_beta   90.00
_cell.angle_gamma   90.00
#
_symmetry.space_group_name_H-M   'P 1'
#
loop_
_entity.id
_entity.type
_entity.pdbx_description
1 polymer ?
#
loop_
_entity_poly.entity_id
_entity_poly.type
_entity_poly.pdbx_seq_one_letter_code
_entity_poly.pdbx_strand_id
1 'polypeptide(L)'
;MKNNLDKFKALVSEEKSGWLDKAKYRQENQDWLDISFSIAIKILSVLRANKKKAVFPKNQKELAEALNCTPQYVSKLLKGTEKLNIETISKIQKALNIVIIEKGIDKKKIEIIAQNESIFNKQKSFILKT
;
A
#
# COMPACT_ATOMS: atom_id res chain seq x y z
N MET A 1 1.77 -44.37 37.77
CA MET A 1 2.11 -42.93 37.79
C MET A 1 1.88 -42.38 36.39
N LYS A 2 1.17 -41.26 36.22
CA LYS A 2 1.02 -40.64 34.89
C LYS A 2 2.40 -40.21 34.39
N ASN A 3 2.78 -40.69 33.21
CA ASN A 3 4.09 -40.42 32.63
C ASN A 3 4.14 -38.93 32.23
N ASN A 4 5.33 -38.32 32.19
CA ASN A 4 5.44 -36.88 31.89
C ASN A 4 4.84 -36.53 30.51
N LEU A 5 4.82 -37.49 29.59
CA LEU A 5 4.19 -37.39 28.28
C LEU A 5 2.66 -37.21 28.36
N ASP A 6 1.99 -37.87 29.30
CA ASP A 6 0.53 -37.79 29.45
C ASP A 6 0.12 -36.44 30.03
N LYS A 7 0.94 -35.88 30.93
CA LYS A 7 0.75 -34.54 31.49
C LYS A 7 0.96 -33.47 30.41
N PHE A 8 1.93 -33.65 29.53
CA PHE A 8 2.20 -32.74 28.42
C PHE A 8 1.03 -32.72 27.42
N LYS A 9 0.55 -33.89 26.98
CA LYS A 9 -0.59 -33.97 26.04
C LYS A 9 -1.86 -33.34 26.59
N ALA A 10 -2.10 -33.43 27.90
CA ALA A 10 -3.24 -32.78 28.55
C ALA A 10 -3.18 -31.23 28.56
N LEU A 11 -2.00 -30.64 28.33
CA LEU A 11 -1.80 -29.18 28.26
C LEU A 11 -1.80 -28.65 26.82
N VAL A 12 -1.68 -29.52 25.82
CA VAL A 12 -1.65 -29.13 24.41
C VAL A 12 -3.09 -29.04 23.90
N SER A 13 -3.49 -27.86 23.44
CA SER A 13 -4.75 -27.70 22.72
C SER A 13 -4.74 -28.52 21.43
N GLU A 14 -5.81 -29.29 21.18
CA GLU A 14 -6.00 -30.05 19.95
C GLU A 14 -6.24 -29.14 18.73
N GLU A 15 -6.63 -27.88 18.97
CA GLU A 15 -6.82 -26.89 17.91
C GLU A 15 -5.49 -26.42 17.34
N LYS A 16 -5.27 -26.68 16.04
CA LYS A 16 -4.15 -26.11 15.30
C LYS A 16 -4.23 -24.58 15.38
N SER A 17 -3.23 -23.97 16.00
CA SER A 17 -3.14 -22.51 16.04
C SER A 17 -3.14 -21.96 14.60
N GLY A 18 -3.91 -20.91 14.33
CA GLY A 18 -3.90 -20.20 13.05
C GLY A 18 -2.57 -19.48 12.75
N TRP A 19 -1.50 -19.78 13.50
CA TRP A 19 -0.16 -19.27 13.30
C TRP A 19 0.45 -19.80 12.01
N LEU A 20 0.27 -21.09 11.70
CA LEU A 20 0.78 -21.69 10.47
C LEU A 20 0.20 -21.02 9.22
N ASP A 21 -1.12 -20.80 9.20
CA ASP A 21 -1.79 -20.13 8.08
C ASP A 21 -1.35 -18.68 7.94
N LYS A 22 -1.18 -17.95 9.05
CA LYS A 22 -0.65 -16.57 9.04
C LYS A 22 0.80 -16.50 8.61
N ALA A 23 1.62 -17.50 8.95
CA ALA A 23 3.01 -17.58 8.53
C ALA A 23 3.09 -17.83 7.02
N LYS A 24 2.34 -18.80 6.53
CA LYS A 24 2.24 -19.12 5.10
C LYS A 24 1.75 -17.91 4.29
N TYR A 25 0.70 -17.22 4.76
CA TYR A 25 0.21 -16.00 4.12
C TYR A 25 1.28 -14.92 4.01
N ARG A 26 2.04 -14.67 5.08
CA ARG A 26 3.13 -13.67 5.07
C ARG A 26 4.24 -14.03 4.09
N GLN A 27 4.58 -15.32 4.00
CA GLN A 27 5.58 -15.81 3.06
C GLN A 27 5.13 -15.65 1.60
N GLU A 28 3.89 -16.01 1.30
CA GLU A 28 3.34 -15.93 -0.07
C GLU A 28 3.10 -14.49 -0.53
N ASN A 29 2.85 -13.56 0.39
CA ASN A 29 2.45 -12.19 0.10
C ASN A 29 3.54 -11.15 0.47
N GLN A 30 4.76 -11.61 0.73
CA GLN A 30 5.82 -10.80 1.33
C GLN A 30 6.07 -9.50 0.55
N ASP A 31 6.16 -9.58 -0.79
CA ASP A 31 6.55 -8.46 -1.65
C ASP A 31 5.66 -7.23 -1.46
N TRP A 32 4.33 -7.39 -1.54
CA TRP A 32 3.41 -6.26 -1.40
C TRP A 32 3.14 -5.91 0.06
N LEU A 33 3.28 -6.86 0.99
CA LEU A 33 3.19 -6.59 2.43
C LEU A 33 4.34 -5.68 2.90
N ASP A 34 5.56 -5.91 2.41
CA ASP A 34 6.73 -5.08 2.73
C ASP A 34 6.54 -3.64 2.21
N ILE A 35 5.99 -3.49 1.02
CA ILE A 35 5.62 -2.18 0.45
C ILE A 35 4.52 -1.52 1.30
N SER A 36 3.45 -2.25 1.61
CA SER A 36 2.33 -1.73 2.41
C SER A 36 2.79 -1.29 3.81
N PHE A 37 3.66 -2.08 4.44
CA PHE A 37 4.26 -1.75 5.72
C PHE A 37 5.16 -0.51 5.64
N SER A 38 5.96 -0.39 4.58
CA SER A 38 6.80 0.80 4.34
C SER A 38 5.96 2.07 4.21
N ILE A 39 4.82 1.99 3.50
CA ILE A 39 3.85 3.08 3.39
C ILE A 39 3.27 3.43 4.76
N ALA A 40 2.87 2.42 5.54
CA ALA A 40 2.32 2.60 6.88
C ALA A 40 3.30 3.33 7.82
N ILE A 41 4.57 2.92 7.82
CA ILE A 41 5.64 3.58 8.60
C ILE A 41 5.81 5.04 8.18
N LYS A 42 5.79 5.32 6.87
CA LYS A 42 5.90 6.69 6.35
C LYS A 42 4.75 7.56 6.85
N ILE A 43 3.51 7.06 6.78
CA ILE A 43 2.33 7.76 7.28
C ILE A 43 2.42 8.01 8.78
N LEU A 44 2.80 7.00 9.57
CA LEU A 44 2.97 7.14 11.02
C LEU A 44 4.03 8.19 11.38
N SER A 45 5.12 8.24 10.64
CA SER A 45 6.16 9.27 10.81
C SER A 45 5.61 10.68 10.59
N VAL A 46 4.81 10.87 9.53
CA VAL A 46 4.18 12.15 9.22
C VAL A 46 3.16 12.54 10.29
N LEU A 47 2.29 11.62 10.73
CA LEU A 47 1.33 11.90 11.81
C LEU A 47 2.04 12.32 13.10
N ARG A 48 3.17 11.68 13.44
CA ARG A 48 3.99 12.07 14.59
C ARG A 48 4.57 13.47 14.43
N ALA A 49 5.05 13.83 13.24
CA ALA A 49 5.55 15.17 12.96
C ALA A 49 4.42 16.22 13.03
N ASN A 50 3.27 15.92 12.45
CA ASN A 50 2.07 16.76 12.49
C ASN A 50 1.58 16.98 13.93
N LYS A 51 1.61 15.94 14.77
CA LYS A 51 1.30 16.05 16.20
C LYS A 51 2.22 17.04 16.92
N LYS A 52 3.51 17.04 16.62
CA LYS A 52 4.47 18.01 17.21
C LYS A 52 4.23 19.43 16.73
N LYS A 53 3.82 19.60 15.48
CA LYS A 53 3.56 20.91 14.85
C LYS A 53 2.12 21.41 15.00
N ALA A 54 1.26 20.65 15.70
CA ALA A 54 -0.19 20.88 15.78
C ALA A 54 -0.89 21.02 14.41
N VAL A 55 -0.39 20.34 13.38
CA VAL A 55 -0.93 20.34 12.01
C VAL A 55 -1.92 19.21 11.83
N PHE A 56 -3.03 19.46 11.13
CA PHE A 56 -4.00 18.43 10.75
C PHE A 56 -3.52 17.66 9.51
N PRO A 57 -3.71 16.33 9.42
CA PRO A 57 -4.17 15.41 10.46
C PRO A 57 -3.00 14.93 11.36
N LYS A 58 -3.24 14.80 12.67
CA LYS A 58 -2.21 14.40 13.67
C LYS A 58 -2.41 13.03 14.32
N ASN A 59 -3.57 12.42 14.14
CA ASN A 59 -3.91 11.10 14.70
C ASN A 59 -4.72 10.26 13.71
N GLN A 60 -4.98 9.00 14.06
CA GLN A 60 -5.66 8.05 13.19
C GLN A 60 -7.12 8.45 12.88
N LYS A 61 -7.80 9.09 13.85
CA LYS A 61 -9.18 9.53 13.69
C LYS A 61 -9.27 10.67 12.68
N GLU A 62 -8.41 11.67 12.83
CA GLU A 62 -8.29 12.80 11.90
C GLU A 62 -7.83 12.36 10.51
N LEU A 63 -6.95 11.35 10.43
CA LEU A 63 -6.59 10.77 9.14
C LEU A 63 -7.80 10.07 8.49
N ALA A 64 -8.64 9.39 9.27
CA ALA A 64 -9.86 8.75 8.76
C ALA A 64 -10.85 9.79 8.23
N GLU A 65 -11.03 10.90 8.95
CA GLU A 65 -11.82 12.06 8.54
C GLU A 65 -11.25 12.69 7.26
N ALA A 66 -9.94 12.94 7.19
CA ALA A 66 -9.29 13.51 6.01
C ALA A 66 -9.40 12.62 4.75
N LEU A 67 -9.47 11.31 4.95
CA LEU A 67 -9.60 10.32 3.87
C LEU A 67 -11.05 9.95 3.54
N ASN A 68 -12.04 10.45 4.31
CA ASN A 68 -13.44 10.02 4.26
C ASN A 68 -13.58 8.49 4.32
N CYS A 69 -12.88 7.84 5.25
CA CYS A 69 -12.88 6.39 5.41
C CYS A 69 -13.13 5.97 6.87
N THR A 70 -13.36 4.68 7.10
CA THR A 70 -13.63 4.18 8.44
C THR A 70 -12.35 4.13 9.29
N PRO A 71 -12.40 4.43 10.61
CA PRO A 71 -11.25 4.28 11.50
C PRO A 71 -10.67 2.85 11.53
N GLN A 72 -11.52 1.85 11.31
CA GLN A 72 -11.13 0.43 11.20
C GLN A 72 -10.25 0.21 9.97
N TYR A 73 -10.60 0.84 8.83
CA TYR A 73 -9.78 0.79 7.63
C TYR A 73 -8.41 1.45 7.86
N VAL A 74 -8.37 2.64 8.46
CA VAL A 74 -7.11 3.31 8.82
C VAL A 74 -6.26 2.44 9.75
N SER A 75 -6.89 1.74 10.69
CA SER A 75 -6.17 0.84 11.61
C SER A 75 -5.51 -0.33 10.88
N LYS A 76 -6.15 -0.89 9.84
CA LYS A 76 -5.56 -1.95 9.00
C LYS A 76 -4.45 -1.40 8.10
N LEU A 77 -4.68 -0.22 7.53
CA LEU A 77 -3.73 0.49 6.70
C LEU A 77 -2.43 0.78 7.47
N LEU A 78 -2.53 1.29 8.69
CA LEU A 78 -1.36 1.61 9.53
C LEU A 78 -0.65 0.36 10.09
N LYS A 79 -1.28 -0.82 10.01
CA LYS A 79 -0.65 -2.11 10.30
C LYS A 79 0.08 -2.69 9.08
N GLY A 80 -0.07 -2.11 7.89
CA GLY A 80 0.52 -2.63 6.65
C GLY A 80 -0.10 -3.94 6.16
N THR A 81 -1.26 -4.33 6.68
CA THR A 81 -1.95 -5.58 6.32
C THR A 81 -3.02 -5.37 5.24
N GLU A 82 -3.20 -4.13 4.80
CA GLU A 82 -4.24 -3.74 3.85
C GLU A 82 -3.69 -3.71 2.42
N LYS A 83 -4.48 -4.21 1.47
CA LYS A 83 -4.22 -4.03 0.05
C LYS A 83 -4.63 -2.61 -0.35
N LEU A 84 -3.66 -1.78 -0.69
CA LEU A 84 -3.89 -0.38 -1.02
C LEU A 84 -4.15 -0.20 -2.51
N ASN A 85 -5.29 0.42 -2.84
CA ASN A 85 -5.56 0.84 -4.21
C ASN A 85 -4.81 2.13 -4.53
N ILE A 86 -4.49 2.34 -5.82
CA ILE A 86 -3.82 3.57 -6.29
C ILE A 86 -4.63 4.83 -5.91
N GLU A 87 -5.96 4.74 -5.95
CA GLU A 87 -6.85 5.80 -5.50
C GLU A 87 -6.62 6.16 -4.03
N THR A 88 -6.54 5.15 -3.15
CA THR A 88 -6.27 5.34 -1.72
C THR A 88 -4.92 5.99 -1.52
N ILE A 89 -3.88 5.49 -2.19
CA ILE A 89 -2.52 6.06 -2.09
C ILE A 89 -2.55 7.53 -2.53
N SER A 90 -3.23 7.85 -3.63
CA SER A 90 -3.39 9.22 -4.12
C SER A 90 -4.10 10.13 -3.11
N LYS A 91 -5.17 9.64 -2.46
CA LYS A 91 -5.88 10.36 -1.40
C LYS A 91 -4.97 10.64 -0.19
N ILE A 92 -4.18 9.66 0.25
CA ILE A 92 -3.22 9.82 1.35
C ILE A 92 -2.15 10.84 1.02
N GLN A 93 -1.57 10.76 -0.17
CA GLN A 93 -0.56 11.72 -0.62
C GLN A 93 -1.08 13.16 -0.57
N LYS A 94 -2.32 13.38 -1.01
CA LYS A 94 -2.97 14.70 -0.95
C LYS A 94 -3.28 15.13 0.49
N ALA A 95 -3.86 14.24 1.29
CA ALA A 95 -4.28 14.54 2.66
C ALA A 95 -3.11 14.86 3.60
N LEU A 96 -1.97 14.20 3.40
CA LEU A 96 -0.76 14.37 4.21
C LEU A 96 0.30 15.25 3.54
N ASN A 97 0.06 15.70 2.31
CA ASN A 97 1.02 16.40 1.47
C ASN A 97 2.39 15.68 1.38
N ILE A 98 2.36 14.37 1.07
CA ILE A 98 3.56 13.53 0.94
C ILE A 98 3.60 12.82 -0.40
N VAL A 99 4.81 12.40 -0.80
CA VAL A 99 5.02 11.53 -1.96
C VAL A 99 5.26 10.11 -1.47
N ILE A 100 4.37 9.19 -1.83
CA ILE A 100 4.48 7.75 -1.61
C ILE A 100 4.94 7.07 -2.90
N ILE A 101 4.28 7.37 -4.02
CA ILE A 101 4.63 6.89 -5.36
C ILE A 101 5.01 8.11 -6.19
N GLU A 102 6.21 8.06 -6.76
CA GLU A 102 6.69 9.07 -7.69
C GLU A 102 6.08 8.86 -9.07
N LYS A 103 5.58 9.94 -9.68
CA LYS A 103 5.09 9.90 -11.06
C LYS A 103 6.30 10.06 -11.99
N GLY A 104 7.08 8.99 -12.14
CA GLY A 104 8.27 8.93 -13.01
C GLY A 104 7.94 8.94 -14.51
N ILE A 105 6.91 9.69 -14.92
CA ILE A 105 6.51 9.84 -16.31
C ILE A 105 7.11 11.15 -16.82
N ASP A 106 8.24 11.04 -17.52
CA ASP A 106 8.82 12.14 -18.28
C ASP A 106 7.86 12.54 -19.39
N LYS A 107 7.03 13.57 -19.16
CA LYS A 107 6.09 14.11 -20.15
C LYS A 107 6.76 14.38 -21.51
N LYS A 108 8.03 14.85 -21.48
CA LYS A 108 8.87 15.06 -22.67
C LYS A 108 9.10 13.80 -23.51
N LYS A 109 9.27 12.61 -22.91
CA LYS A 109 9.46 11.36 -23.68
C LYS A 109 8.16 10.89 -24.34
N ILE A 110 7.02 11.09 -23.69
CA ILE A 110 5.70 10.72 -24.24
C ILE A 110 5.34 11.61 -25.44
N GLU A 111 5.59 12.92 -25.37
CA GLU A 111 5.33 13.86 -26.47
C GLU A 111 6.09 13.48 -27.75
N ILE A 112 7.33 13.01 -27.64
CA ILE A 112 8.15 12.59 -28.78
C ILE A 112 7.55 11.37 -29.50
N ILE A 113 7.02 10.38 -28.76
CA ILE A 113 6.46 9.16 -29.34
C ILE A 113 5.15 9.46 -30.08
N ALA A 114 4.25 10.25 -29.49
CA ALA A 114 2.98 10.62 -30.11
C ALA A 114 3.17 11.45 -31.39
N GLN A 115 4.15 12.36 -31.39
CA GLN A 115 4.52 13.12 -32.59
C GLN A 115 5.08 12.18 -33.68
N ASN A 116 5.97 11.26 -33.33
CA ASN A 116 6.55 10.31 -34.27
C ASN A 116 5.50 9.36 -34.89
N GLU A 117 4.52 8.89 -34.12
CA GLU A 117 3.41 8.08 -34.64
C GLU A 117 2.53 8.89 -35.62
N SER A 118 2.24 10.15 -35.30
CA SER A 118 1.48 11.02 -36.21
C SER A 118 2.24 11.34 -37.50
N ILE A 119 3.56 11.52 -37.44
CA ILE A 119 4.44 11.73 -38.61
C ILE A 119 4.49 10.46 -39.46
N PHE A 120 4.66 9.29 -38.83
CA PHE A 120 4.70 7.99 -39.51
C PHE A 120 3.37 7.69 -40.21
N ASN A 121 2.24 7.93 -39.55
CA ASN A 121 0.92 7.67 -40.12
C ASN A 121 0.59 8.66 -41.25
N LYS A 122 1.05 9.92 -41.15
CA LYS A 122 0.95 10.92 -42.23
C LYS A 122 1.78 10.52 -43.45
N GLN A 123 3.02 10.05 -43.27
CA GLN A 123 3.85 9.52 -44.35
C GLN A 123 3.26 8.26 -45.00
N LYS A 124 2.72 7.33 -44.21
CA LYS A 124 2.05 6.12 -44.72
C LYS A 124 0.80 6.46 -45.55
N SER A 125 0.00 7.44 -45.11
CA SER A 125 -1.17 7.91 -45.86
C SER A 125 -0.83 8.63 -47.17
N PHE A 126 0.38 9.20 -47.26
CA PHE A 126 0.89 9.85 -48.45
C PHE A 126 1.41 8.82 -49.47
N ILE A 127 2.10 7.79 -49.02
CA ILE A 127 2.64 6.70 -49.86
C ILE A 127 1.53 5.85 -50.47
N LEU A 128 0.41 5.65 -49.77
CA LEU A 128 -0.73 4.83 -50.22
C LEU A 128 -1.70 5.56 -51.18
N LYS A 129 -1.44 6.83 -51.54
CA LYS A 129 -2.29 7.65 -52.44
C LYS A 129 -1.69 7.87 -53.83
N THR A 130 -0.56 7.24 -54.13
CA THR A 130 0.13 7.20 -55.44
C THR A 130 0.08 5.80 -55.99
#